data_AF-A0A3P1WUY1-F1
#
_entry.id   AF-A0A3P1WUY1-F1
#
_cell.length_a   1.000
_cell.length_b   1.000
_cell.length_c   1.000
_cell.angle_alpha   90.00
_cell.angle_beta   90.00
_cell.angle_gamma   90.00
#
_symmetry.space_group_name_H-M   'P 1'
#
loop_
_entity.id
_entity.type
_entity.pdbx_description
1 polymer ?
#
loop_
_entity_poly.entity_id
_entity_poly.type
_entity_poly.pdbx_seq_one_letter_code
_entity_poly.pdbx_strand_id
1 'polypeptide(L)'
;MAWHDQAATKPPETLIRFTERLESRGIELVEANMPDSLDQGKDFIADTPIGRIWIIALKNTWTLRLAAPGAKYFANASDWKACREGRLHNWRTPTLDESIEWLTQVLSEGIPGDISIAKLDRLAGFRVRHGRTAVWLASTGIAIALLALSLSLFWVASVTNNSIARVNGVFCLIIFIIYLAKCAKAMWILRK
;
A
#
# COMPACT_ATOMS: atom_id res chain seq x y z
N MET A 1 -13.38 7.79 -25.36
CA MET A 1 -12.10 7.25 -24.87
C MET A 1 -12.35 6.67 -23.50
N ALA A 2 -11.90 5.44 -23.22
CA ALA A 2 -12.14 4.82 -21.93
C ALA A 2 -11.17 5.38 -20.88
N TRP A 3 -11.56 5.35 -19.60
CA TRP A 3 -10.75 5.89 -18.50
C TRP A 3 -9.37 5.19 -18.39
N HIS A 4 -9.34 3.89 -18.71
CA HIS A 4 -8.14 3.07 -18.67
C HIS A 4 -7.12 3.38 -19.77
N ASP A 5 -7.52 4.03 -20.86
CA ASP A 5 -6.60 4.46 -21.94
C ASP A 5 -5.72 5.64 -21.51
N GLN A 6 -6.13 6.34 -20.44
CA GLN A 6 -5.44 7.53 -19.94
C GLN A 6 -4.54 7.23 -18.74
N ALA A 7 -4.55 6.00 -18.23
CA ALA A 7 -3.78 5.60 -17.06
C ALA A 7 -2.31 5.31 -17.42
N ALA A 8 -1.37 5.73 -16.56
CA ALA A 8 0.07 5.52 -16.77
C ALA A 8 0.48 4.03 -16.70
N THR A 9 -0.31 3.20 -16.00
CA THR A 9 -0.12 1.74 -15.93
C THR A 9 -1.38 1.09 -16.47
N LYS A 10 -1.25 0.04 -17.30
CA LYS A 10 -2.44 -0.68 -17.79
C LYS A 10 -3.18 -1.33 -16.62
N PRO A 11 -4.49 -1.08 -16.44
CA PRO A 11 -5.25 -1.72 -15.38
C PRO A 11 -5.45 -3.22 -15.67
N PRO A 12 -5.43 -4.07 -14.64
CA PRO A 12 -5.76 -5.48 -14.81
C PRO A 12 -7.24 -5.66 -15.13
N GLU A 13 -7.57 -6.77 -15.78
CA GLU A 13 -8.92 -7.07 -16.25
C GLU A 13 -9.95 -7.12 -15.11
N THR A 14 -9.54 -7.54 -13.91
CA THR A 14 -10.41 -7.54 -12.72
C THR A 14 -10.86 -6.14 -12.33
N LEU A 15 -9.97 -5.15 -12.45
CA LEU A 15 -10.30 -3.76 -12.20
C LEU A 15 -11.20 -3.18 -13.30
N ILE A 16 -10.93 -3.51 -14.57
CA ILE A 16 -11.77 -3.09 -15.70
C ILE A 16 -13.20 -3.57 -15.50
N ARG A 17 -13.39 -4.88 -15.26
CA ARG A 17 -14.70 -5.48 -14.99
C ARG A 17 -15.39 -4.88 -13.77
N PHE A 18 -14.62 -4.53 -12.72
CA PHE A 18 -15.18 -3.85 -11.56
C PHE A 18 -15.71 -2.45 -11.92
N THR A 19 -14.96 -1.67 -12.69
CA THR A 19 -15.39 -0.32 -13.11
C THR A 19 -16.56 -0.34 -14.08
N GLU A 20 -16.61 -1.29 -15.02
CA GLU A 20 -17.77 -1.48 -15.91
C GLU A 20 -19.05 -1.80 -15.12
N ARG A 21 -18.92 -2.54 -14.01
CA ARG A 21 -20.05 -2.78 -13.08
C ARG A 21 -20.47 -1.53 -12.33
N LEU A 22 -19.57 -0.59 -12.04
CA LEU A 22 -19.93 0.70 -11.46
C LEU A 22 -20.67 1.56 -12.49
N GLU A 23 -20.12 1.69 -13.69
CA GLU A 23 -20.71 2.48 -14.78
C GLU A 23 -22.11 1.95 -15.18
N SER A 24 -22.29 0.62 -15.24
CA SER A 24 -23.62 0.03 -15.52
C SER A 24 -24.66 0.28 -14.41
N ARG A 25 -24.22 0.67 -13.21
CA ARG A 25 -25.08 1.13 -12.10
C ARG A 25 -25.27 2.65 -12.09
N GLY A 26 -24.81 3.36 -13.12
CA GLY A 26 -24.86 4.82 -13.24
C GLY A 26 -23.84 5.55 -12.36
N ILE A 27 -22.82 4.85 -11.86
CA ILE A 27 -21.73 5.45 -11.08
C ILE A 27 -20.62 5.81 -12.06
N GLU A 28 -20.46 7.11 -12.31
CA GLU A 28 -19.44 7.63 -13.24
C GLU A 28 -18.06 7.69 -12.58
N LEU A 29 -17.02 7.35 -13.34
CA LEU A 29 -15.63 7.54 -12.97
C LEU A 29 -15.13 8.88 -13.51
N VAL A 30 -14.64 9.72 -12.61
CA VAL A 30 -14.07 11.03 -12.95
C VAL A 30 -12.60 11.06 -12.58
N GLU A 31 -11.77 11.70 -13.40
CA GLU A 31 -10.36 11.93 -13.08
C GLU A 31 -10.23 12.77 -11.80
N ALA A 32 -9.39 12.32 -10.89
CA ALA A 32 -9.16 12.99 -9.62
C ALA A 32 -8.03 14.02 -9.76
N ASN A 33 -8.38 15.31 -9.73
CA ASN A 33 -7.41 16.39 -9.64
C ASN A 33 -6.91 16.52 -8.19
N MET A 34 -5.95 15.69 -7.80
CA MET A 34 -5.31 15.77 -6.48
C MET A 34 -4.02 16.60 -6.55
N PRO A 35 -3.86 17.65 -5.72
CA PRO A 35 -2.69 18.53 -5.75
C PRO A 35 -1.37 17.83 -5.39
N ASP A 36 -1.44 16.68 -4.70
CA ASP A 36 -0.29 15.85 -4.30
C ASP A 36 -0.24 14.52 -5.07
N SER A 37 -0.89 14.40 -6.24
CA SER A 37 -0.70 13.21 -7.08
C SER A 37 0.75 13.17 -7.51
N LEU A 38 1.54 12.33 -6.84
CA LEU A 38 2.95 12.06 -7.12
C LEU A 38 3.09 11.56 -8.56
N ASP A 39 3.15 12.47 -9.54
CA ASP A 39 3.72 12.44 -10.90
C ASP A 39 3.80 11.10 -11.69
N GLN A 40 2.98 10.10 -11.34
CA GLN A 40 3.16 8.71 -11.78
C GLN A 40 1.87 8.05 -12.28
N GLY A 41 0.77 8.80 -12.39
CA GLY A 41 -0.48 8.32 -12.98
C GLY A 41 -1.65 9.26 -12.72
N LYS A 42 -2.70 9.11 -13.54
CA LYS A 42 -4.00 9.69 -13.28
C LYS A 42 -4.74 8.82 -12.26
N ASP A 43 -5.20 9.44 -11.19
CA ASP A 43 -6.11 8.82 -10.24
C ASP A 43 -7.56 9.04 -10.68
N PHE A 44 -8.47 8.16 -10.24
CA PHE A 44 -9.89 8.25 -10.57
C PHE A 44 -10.73 8.19 -9.29
N ILE A 45 -11.82 8.93 -9.27
CA ILE A 45 -12.82 8.90 -8.20
C ILE A 45 -14.17 8.49 -8.76
N ALA A 46 -14.95 7.83 -7.92
CA ALA A 46 -16.33 7.48 -8.23
C ALA A 46 -17.19 7.79 -7.01
N ASP A 47 -18.19 8.65 -7.19
CA ASP A 47 -19.13 9.01 -6.14
C ASP A 47 -20.26 7.99 -6.07
N THR A 48 -20.46 7.41 -4.88
CA THR A 48 -21.45 6.37 -4.63
C THR A 48 -22.37 6.79 -3.47
N PRO A 49 -23.56 6.17 -3.33
CA PRO A 49 -24.44 6.47 -2.18
C PRO A 49 -23.79 6.21 -0.82
N ILE A 50 -22.79 5.34 -0.75
CA ILE A 50 -22.06 4.97 0.47
C ILE A 50 -20.71 5.70 0.61
N GLY A 51 -20.51 6.78 -0.15
CA GLY A 51 -19.31 7.60 -0.11
C GLY A 51 -18.50 7.58 -1.41
N ARG A 52 -17.25 8.03 -1.32
CA ARG A 52 -16.39 8.25 -2.49
C ARG A 52 -15.35 7.16 -2.60
N ILE A 53 -15.32 6.46 -3.72
CA ILE A 53 -14.26 5.51 -4.08
C ILE A 53 -13.12 6.28 -4.70
N TRP A 54 -11.88 5.92 -4.34
CA TRP A 54 -10.66 6.42 -4.95
C TRP A 54 -9.87 5.24 -5.51
N ILE A 55 -9.66 5.28 -6.82
CA ILE A 55 -8.90 4.32 -7.61
C ILE A 55 -7.54 4.95 -7.89
N ILE A 56 -6.50 4.37 -7.29
CA ILE A 56 -5.16 4.95 -7.30
C ILE A 56 -4.28 4.15 -8.25
N ALA A 57 -3.69 4.85 -9.22
CA ALA A 57 -2.67 4.30 -10.11
C ALA A 57 -1.29 4.50 -9.48
N LEU A 58 -0.70 3.43 -8.95
CA LEU A 58 0.70 3.43 -8.54
C LEU A 58 1.56 2.88 -9.68
N LYS A 59 2.86 3.23 -9.69
CA LYS A 59 3.82 2.91 -10.76
C LYS A 59 3.71 1.53 -11.42
N ASN A 60 3.37 0.49 -10.66
CA ASN A 60 3.22 -0.89 -11.15
C ASN A 60 1.97 -1.60 -10.60
N THR A 61 1.12 -0.92 -9.84
CA THR A 61 0.05 -1.56 -9.09
C THR A 61 -1.15 -0.63 -8.96
N TRP A 62 -2.33 -1.22 -8.76
CA TRP A 62 -3.54 -0.47 -8.48
C TRP A 62 -3.97 -0.71 -7.04
N THR A 63 -4.57 0.30 -6.42
CA THR A 63 -5.18 0.15 -5.10
C THR A 63 -6.48 0.94 -5.04
N LEU A 64 -7.42 0.45 -4.23
CA LEU A 64 -8.74 1.02 -4.08
C LEU A 64 -8.96 1.44 -2.64
N ARG A 65 -9.63 2.57 -2.45
CA ARG A 65 -9.99 3.08 -1.14
C ARG A 65 -11.41 3.66 -1.16
N LEU A 66 -12.05 3.72 0.00
CA LEU A 66 -13.36 4.30 0.20
C LEU A 66 -13.28 5.35 1.32
N ALA A 67 -13.74 6.56 1.01
CA ALA A 67 -14.11 7.54 2.03
C ALA A 67 -15.62 7.40 2.28
N ALA A 68 -15.99 6.83 3.42
CA ALA A 68 -17.38 6.76 3.86
C ALA A 68 -17.95 8.17 4.07
N PRO A 69 -19.29 8.35 4.08
CA PRO A 69 -19.89 9.66 4.28
C PRO A 69 -19.45 10.27 5.61
N GLY A 70 -18.94 11.50 5.56
CA GLY A 70 -18.40 12.20 6.74
C GLY A 70 -16.97 11.80 7.15
N ALA A 71 -16.32 10.85 6.46
CA ALA A 71 -14.90 10.56 6.67
C ALA A 71 -14.02 11.65 6.02
N LYS A 72 -12.90 11.98 6.66
CA LYS A 72 -11.90 12.92 6.15
C LYS A 72 -10.86 12.21 5.29
N TYR A 73 -10.56 10.95 5.60
CA TYR A 73 -9.54 10.14 4.95
C TYR A 73 -10.16 8.94 4.22
N PHE A 74 -9.54 8.58 3.10
CA PHE A 74 -9.87 7.36 2.36
C PHE A 74 -9.28 6.14 3.06
N ALA A 75 -10.13 5.20 3.48
CA ALA A 75 -9.75 3.95 4.11
C ALA A 75 -9.68 2.81 3.08
N ASN A 76 -8.80 1.84 3.29
CA ASN A 76 -8.71 0.63 2.45
C ASN A 76 -9.32 -0.60 3.17
N ALA A 77 -9.34 -1.76 2.49
CA ALA A 77 -9.86 -2.99 3.07
C ALA A 77 -9.19 -3.40 4.39
N SER A 78 -7.90 -3.10 4.56
CA SER A 78 -7.17 -3.46 5.77
C SER A 78 -7.47 -2.52 6.95
N ASP A 79 -7.69 -1.23 6.70
CA ASP A 79 -8.19 -0.25 7.68
C ASP A 79 -9.58 -0.68 8.20
N TRP A 80 -10.46 -1.11 7.28
CA TRP A 80 -11.80 -1.62 7.60
C TRP A 80 -11.77 -2.88 8.45
N LYS A 81 -10.96 -3.86 8.05
CA LYS A 81 -10.75 -5.09 8.83
C LYS A 81 -10.25 -4.79 10.23
N ALA A 82 -9.26 -3.89 10.37
CA ALA A 82 -8.75 -3.48 11.67
C ALA A 82 -9.81 -2.78 12.52
N CYS A 83 -10.66 -1.94 11.92
CA CYS A 83 -11.77 -1.31 12.61
C CYS A 83 -12.75 -2.35 13.19
N ARG A 84 -13.14 -3.37 12.41
CA ARG A 84 -14.03 -4.45 12.86
C ARG A 84 -13.39 -5.32 13.95
N GLU A 85 -12.10 -5.59 13.84
CA GLU A 85 -11.35 -6.38 14.83
C GLU A 85 -10.95 -5.58 16.08
N GLY A 86 -11.31 -4.29 16.16
CA GLY A 86 -10.95 -3.43 17.30
C GLY A 86 -9.45 -3.12 17.40
N ARG A 87 -8.70 -3.28 16.31
CA ARG A 87 -7.24 -3.03 16.27
C ARG A 87 -6.93 -1.55 16.12
N LEU A 88 -5.78 -1.14 16.65
CA LEU A 88 -5.29 0.25 16.60
C LEU A 88 -4.50 0.60 15.34
N HIS A 89 -4.05 -0.41 14.59
CA HIS A 89 -3.29 -0.23 13.36
C HIS A 89 -3.39 -1.47 12.45
N ASN A 90 -3.16 -1.29 11.15
CA ASN A 90 -2.91 -2.38 10.23
C ASN A 90 -1.68 -2.10 9.38
N TRP A 91 -0.78 -3.07 9.30
CA TRP A 91 0.49 -2.95 8.57
C TRP A 91 0.47 -3.65 7.22
N ARG A 92 -0.54 -4.50 6.98
CA ARG A 92 -0.69 -5.19 5.71
C ARG A 92 -1.43 -4.31 4.72
N THR A 93 -0.81 -4.05 3.58
CA THR A 93 -1.49 -3.50 2.40
C THR A 93 -2.33 -4.61 1.76
N PRO A 94 -3.64 -4.38 1.52
CA PRO A 94 -4.47 -5.36 0.83
C PRO A 94 -4.03 -5.51 -0.62
N THR A 95 -4.25 -6.68 -1.20
CA THR A 95 -4.09 -6.86 -2.65
C THR A 95 -5.21 -6.12 -3.39
N LEU A 96 -5.05 -5.96 -4.72
CA LEU A 96 -6.10 -5.36 -5.54
C LEU A 96 -7.38 -6.19 -5.49
N ASP A 97 -7.27 -7.51 -5.64
CA ASP A 97 -8.44 -8.40 -5.62
C ASP A 97 -9.15 -8.38 -4.26
N GLU A 98 -8.39 -8.38 -3.15
CA GLU A 98 -8.97 -8.19 -1.81
C GLU A 98 -9.70 -6.85 -1.69
N SER A 99 -9.16 -5.80 -2.32
CA SER A 99 -9.79 -4.48 -2.31
C SER A 99 -11.07 -4.43 -3.17
N ILE A 100 -11.08 -5.12 -4.32
CA ILE A 100 -12.25 -5.24 -5.19
C ILE A 100 -13.35 -6.06 -4.52
N GLU A 101 -13.00 -7.20 -3.93
CA GLU A 101 -13.94 -8.08 -3.20
C GLU A 101 -14.59 -7.30 -2.05
N TRP A 102 -13.75 -6.67 -1.22
CA TRP A 102 -14.21 -5.82 -0.12
C TRP A 102 -15.14 -4.69 -0.60
N LEU A 103 -14.75 -3.94 -1.64
CA LEU A 103 -15.62 -2.87 -2.16
C LEU A 103 -16.92 -3.40 -2.74
N THR A 104 -16.86 -4.52 -3.46
CA THR A 104 -18.06 -5.16 -4.02
C THR A 104 -19.03 -5.55 -2.92
N GLN A 105 -18.52 -6.07 -1.80
CA GLN A 105 -19.30 -6.40 -0.62
C GLN A 105 -19.92 -5.13 -0.01
N VAL A 106 -19.11 -4.11 0.33
CA VAL A 106 -19.62 -2.88 0.98
C VAL A 106 -20.60 -2.13 0.07
N LEU A 107 -20.39 -2.10 -1.25
CA LEU A 107 -21.33 -1.50 -2.20
C LEU A 107 -22.66 -2.26 -2.31
N SER A 108 -22.67 -3.55 -2.00
CA SER A 108 -23.88 -4.39 -2.08
C SER A 108 -24.64 -4.44 -0.76
N GLU A 109 -23.92 -4.53 0.36
CA GLU A 109 -24.49 -4.68 1.72
C GLU A 109 -24.64 -3.33 2.44
N GLY A 110 -24.04 -2.26 1.93
CA GLY A 110 -23.91 -0.99 2.62
C GLY A 110 -22.75 -0.99 3.62
N ILE A 111 -22.66 0.06 4.43
CA ILE A 111 -21.65 0.16 5.50
C ILE A 111 -22.17 -0.63 6.72
N PRO A 112 -21.47 -1.71 7.15
CA PRO A 112 -21.75 -2.41 8.40
C PRO A 112 -21.93 -1.47 9.59
N GLY A 113 -23.01 -1.65 10.35
CA GLY A 113 -23.36 -0.79 11.50
C GLY A 113 -22.39 -0.88 12.69
N ASP A 114 -21.55 -1.92 12.74
CA ASP A 114 -20.48 -2.09 13.72
C ASP A 114 -19.26 -1.19 13.44
N ILE A 115 -19.20 -0.56 12.26
CA ILE A 115 -18.08 0.29 11.85
C ILE A 115 -18.32 1.74 12.28
N SER A 116 -17.51 2.19 13.23
CA SER A 116 -17.44 3.60 13.60
C SER A 116 -16.61 4.38 12.59
N ILE A 117 -17.24 5.32 11.87
CA ILE A 117 -16.55 6.20 10.92
C ILE A 117 -15.39 6.96 11.58
N ALA A 118 -15.55 7.43 12.81
CA ALA A 118 -14.49 8.13 13.54
C ALA A 118 -13.27 7.23 13.82
N LYS A 119 -13.49 5.95 14.17
CA LYS A 119 -12.38 4.99 14.36
C LYS A 119 -11.70 4.68 13.03
N LEU A 120 -12.48 4.47 11.99
CA LEU A 120 -11.98 4.22 10.64
C LEU A 120 -11.13 5.39 10.13
N ASP A 121 -11.61 6.62 10.32
CA ASP A 121 -10.91 7.84 9.94
C ASP A 121 -9.59 8.02 10.71
N ARG A 122 -9.57 7.64 12.00
CA ARG A 122 -8.34 7.63 12.80
C ARG A 122 -7.32 6.62 12.27
N LEU A 123 -7.76 5.42 11.88
CA LEU A 123 -6.89 4.39 11.29
C LEU A 123 -6.32 4.84 9.95
N ALA A 124 -7.18 5.33 9.04
CA ALA A 124 -6.77 5.85 7.75
C ALA A 124 -5.82 7.06 7.90
N GLY A 125 -6.14 7.99 8.82
CA GLY A 125 -5.31 9.14 9.13
C GLY A 125 -3.97 8.79 9.78
N PHE A 126 -3.89 7.70 10.56
CA PHE A 126 -2.62 7.15 11.05
C PHE A 126 -1.76 6.65 9.89
N ARG A 127 -2.34 5.88 8.96
CA ARG A 127 -1.64 5.38 7.77
C ARG A 127 -1.15 6.53 6.88
N VAL A 128 -1.96 7.56 6.67
CA VAL A 128 -1.54 8.73 5.87
C VAL A 128 -0.38 9.47 6.52
N ARG A 129 -0.41 9.69 7.84
CA ARG A 129 0.64 10.44 8.56
C ARG A 129 1.92 9.65 8.80
N HIS A 130 1.82 8.35 9.00
CA HIS A 130 2.94 7.53 9.47
C HIS A 130 3.34 6.42 8.52
N GLY A 131 2.59 6.17 7.44
CA GLY A 131 2.88 5.10 6.50
C GLY A 131 4.29 5.20 5.90
N ARG A 132 4.69 6.39 5.45
CA ARG A 132 6.03 6.63 4.89
C ARG A 132 7.14 6.43 5.93
N THR A 133 6.96 6.98 7.13
CA THR A 133 7.92 6.84 8.23
C THR A 133 8.05 5.40 8.71
N ALA A 134 6.94 4.66 8.80
CA ALA A 134 6.92 3.27 9.23
C ALA A 134 7.58 2.35 8.22
N VAL A 135 7.33 2.54 6.92
CA VAL A 135 8.03 1.79 5.85
C VAL A 135 9.53 2.07 5.89
N TRP A 136 9.93 3.32 6.15
CA TRP A 136 11.33 3.71 6.28
C TRP A 136 12.00 3.12 7.54
N LEU A 137 11.29 3.08 8.68
CA LEU A 137 11.78 2.45 9.91
C LEU A 137 11.90 0.93 9.78
N ALA A 138 10.92 0.28 9.15
CA ALA A 138 10.98 -1.14 8.89
C ALA A 138 12.15 -1.49 7.95
N SER A 139 12.39 -0.66 6.92
CA SER A 139 13.49 -0.91 5.99
C SER A 139 14.87 -0.70 6.62
N THR A 140 15.03 0.36 7.41
CA THR A 140 16.26 0.60 8.17
C THR A 140 16.52 -0.48 9.21
N GLY A 141 15.47 -0.99 9.89
CA GLY A 141 15.58 -2.12 10.81
C GLY A 141 16.14 -3.39 10.14
N ILE A 142 15.64 -3.74 8.95
CA ILE A 142 16.15 -4.89 8.17
C ILE A 142 17.62 -4.67 7.78
N ALA A 143 17.99 -3.45 7.38
CA ALA A 143 19.37 -3.13 7.03
C ALA A 143 20.32 -3.29 8.23
N ILE A 144 19.94 -2.79 9.41
CA ILE A 144 20.71 -2.94 10.65
C ILE A 144 20.86 -4.43 11.02
N ALA A 145 19.78 -5.21 10.93
CA ALA A 145 19.83 -6.64 11.24
C ALA A 145 20.78 -7.40 10.31
N LEU A 146 20.74 -7.15 9.00
CA LEU A 146 21.65 -7.77 8.03
C LEU A 146 23.12 -7.38 8.26
N LEU A 147 23.37 -6.14 8.64
CA LEU A 147 24.71 -5.67 8.97
C LEU A 147 25.24 -6.30 10.28
N ALA A 148 24.41 -6.35 11.32
CA ALA A 148 24.78 -7.00 12.58
C ALA A 148 25.06 -8.51 12.38
N LEU A 149 24.22 -9.18 11.57
CA LEU A 149 24.41 -10.58 11.22
C LEU A 149 25.73 -10.79 10.47
N SER A 150 26.04 -9.98 9.45
CA SER A 150 27.28 -10.12 8.69
C SER A 150 28.52 -9.90 9.56
N LEU A 151 28.53 -8.85 10.40
CA LEU A 151 29.61 -8.58 11.34
C LEU A 151 29.80 -9.71 12.37
N SER A 152 28.70 -10.26 12.91
CA SER A 152 28.77 -11.39 13.84
C SER A 152 29.35 -12.66 13.19
N LEU A 153 29.02 -12.93 11.93
CA LEU A 153 29.54 -14.06 11.17
C LEU A 153 31.03 -13.88 10.83
N PHE A 154 31.46 -12.66 10.49
CA PHE A 154 32.88 -12.35 10.29
C PHE A 154 33.67 -12.48 11.58
N TRP A 155 33.11 -12.05 12.71
CA TRP A 155 33.72 -12.24 14.03
C TRP A 155 33.91 -13.73 14.36
N VAL A 156 32.86 -14.54 14.20
CA VAL A 156 32.93 -16.00 14.40
C VAL A 156 33.97 -16.63 13.48
N ALA A 157 34.00 -16.25 12.20
CA ALA A 157 34.99 -16.74 11.25
C ALA A 157 36.44 -16.39 11.63
N SER A 158 36.65 -15.23 12.25
CA SER A 158 37.96 -14.78 12.73
C SER A 158 38.42 -15.56 13.97
N VAL A 159 37.51 -15.85 14.90
CA VAL A 159 37.85 -16.53 16.17
C VAL A 159 37.95 -18.05 16.00
N THR A 160 37.15 -18.64 15.12
CA THR A 160 37.05 -20.11 14.97
C THR A 160 37.71 -20.65 13.71
N ASN A 161 38.27 -19.77 12.87
CA ASN A 161 38.80 -20.09 11.54
C ASN A 161 37.80 -20.89 10.66
N ASN A 162 36.51 -20.70 10.90
CA ASN A 162 35.43 -21.40 10.23
C ASN A 162 35.15 -20.77 8.85
N SER A 163 35.46 -21.51 7.78
CA SER A 163 35.25 -21.09 6.40
C SER A 163 33.78 -20.90 6.04
N ILE A 164 32.87 -21.68 6.65
CA ILE A 164 31.42 -21.59 6.41
C ILE A 164 30.88 -20.26 6.97
N ALA A 165 31.33 -19.87 8.17
CA ALA A 165 30.95 -18.57 8.76
C ALA A 165 31.44 -17.40 7.89
N ARG A 166 32.64 -17.52 7.30
CA ARG A 166 33.18 -16.51 6.37
C ARG A 166 32.34 -16.38 5.10
N VAL A 167 31.99 -17.51 4.48
CA VAL A 167 31.15 -17.53 3.26
C VAL A 167 29.78 -16.94 3.55
N ASN A 168 29.12 -17.36 4.64
CA ASN A 168 27.82 -16.82 5.02
C ASN A 168 27.87 -15.33 5.36
N GLY A 169 28.93 -14.86 6.03
CA GLY A 169 29.15 -13.44 6.30
C GLY A 169 29.24 -12.61 5.01
N VAL A 170 29.96 -13.10 4.00
CA VAL A 170 30.04 -12.47 2.66
C VAL A 170 28.67 -12.46 1.98
N PHE A 171 27.92 -13.56 2.00
CA PHE A 171 26.57 -13.60 1.43
C PHE A 171 25.63 -12.60 2.09
N CYS A 172 25.64 -12.50 3.43
CA CYS A 172 24.82 -11.54 4.16
C CYS A 172 25.21 -10.09 3.82
N LEU A 173 26.51 -9.81 3.65
CA LEU A 173 27.00 -8.50 3.23
C LEU A 173 26.55 -8.16 1.79
N ILE A 174 26.59 -9.12 0.87
CA ILE A 174 26.10 -8.94 -0.50
C ILE A 174 24.59 -8.62 -0.49
N ILE A 175 23.80 -9.37 0.28
CA ILE A 175 22.35 -9.12 0.44
C ILE A 175 22.11 -7.72 1.01
N PHE A 176 22.89 -7.30 2.01
CA PHE A 176 22.83 -5.95 2.58
C PHE A 176 23.12 -4.86 1.54
N ILE A 177 24.16 -5.00 0.73
CA ILE A 177 24.52 -4.03 -0.32
C ILE A 177 23.40 -3.95 -1.38
N ILE A 178 22.87 -5.09 -1.83
CA ILE A 178 21.73 -5.13 -2.77
C ILE A 178 20.51 -4.44 -2.16
N TYR A 179 20.25 -4.69 -0.87
CA TYR A 179 19.15 -4.08 -0.14
C TYR A 179 19.28 -2.55 -0.06
N LEU A 180 20.48 -2.04 0.26
CA LEU A 180 20.76 -0.60 0.27
C LEU A 180 20.58 0.02 -1.11
N ALA A 181 21.07 -0.61 -2.18
CA ALA A 181 20.90 -0.12 -3.54
C ALA A 181 19.41 -0.03 -3.94
N LYS A 182 18.60 -1.03 -3.57
CA LYS A 182 17.14 -1.01 -3.77
C LYS A 182 16.47 0.11 -2.97
N CYS A 183 16.85 0.30 -1.70
CA CYS A 183 16.32 1.36 -0.86
C CYS A 183 16.70 2.76 -1.37
N ALA A 184 17.94 2.96 -1.81
CA ALA A 184 18.42 4.22 -2.39
C ALA A 184 17.65 4.57 -3.67
N LYS A 185 17.42 3.59 -4.55
CA LYS A 185 16.60 3.77 -5.75
C LYS A 185 15.16 4.13 -5.41
N ALA A 186 14.56 3.48 -4.41
CA ALA A 186 13.22 3.81 -3.94
C ALA A 186 13.14 5.23 -3.35
N MET A 187 14.13 5.65 -2.54
CA MET A 187 14.18 6.99 -1.98
C MET A 187 14.38 8.08 -3.05
N TRP A 188 15.17 7.82 -4.09
CA TRP A 188 15.33 8.75 -5.21
C TRP A 188 14.04 8.95 -5.99
N ILE A 189 13.26 7.88 -6.18
CA ILE A 189 11.93 7.93 -6.82
C ILE A 189 10.90 8.68 -5.96
N LEU A 190 11.04 8.68 -4.63
CA LEU A 190 10.14 9.36 -3.69
C LEU A 190 10.50 10.84 -3.41
N ARG A 191 11.59 11.34 -4.02
CA ARG A 191 12.11 12.70 -3.81
C ARG A 191 11.95 13.60 -5.05
N LYS A 192 11.63 13.00 -6.20
CA LYS A 192 11.06 13.66 -7.37
C LYS A 192 9.56 13.54 -7.27
#